data_AF-A0A7X7AV91-F1
#
_entry.id   AF-A0A7X7AV91-F1
#
_cell.length_a   1.000
_cell.length_b   1.000
_cell.length_c   1.000
_cell.angle_alpha   90.00
_cell.angle_beta   90.00
_cell.angle_gamma   90.00
#
_symmetry.space_group_name_H-M   'P 1'
#
loop_
_entity.id
_entity.type
_entity.pdbx_description
1 polymer ?
#
loop_
_entity_poly.entity_id
_entity_poly.type
_entity_poly.pdbx_seq_one_letter_code
_entity_poly.pdbx_strand_id
1 'polypeptide(L)'
;MRQKSMLSLTLLLVCIHIQAQTQIIAHRGFWKTEGSAQNSLTALIKANEIKAYGSELDIWLSSDGIPVVFHDAHVMLGDKKLSLQ
;
A
#
# COMPACT_ATOMS: atom_id res chain seq x y z
N MET A 1 -3.89 -4.31 -48.25
CA MET A 1 -4.93 -4.48 -47.22
C MET A 1 -4.53 -5.47 -46.14
N ARG A 2 -3.99 -6.64 -46.49
CA ARG A 2 -3.58 -7.70 -45.54
C ARG A 2 -2.51 -7.26 -44.51
N GLN A 3 -1.45 -6.55 -44.93
CA GLN A 3 -0.41 -6.05 -44.01
C GLN A 3 -0.90 -4.95 -43.07
N LYS A 4 -1.72 -4.01 -43.54
CA LYS A 4 -2.32 -2.95 -42.70
C LYS A 4 -3.26 -3.56 -41.64
N SER A 5 -4.04 -4.57 -42.04
CA SER A 5 -4.90 -5.34 -41.13
C SER A 5 -4.09 -6.12 -40.09
N MET A 6 -2.98 -6.75 -40.48
CA MET A 6 -2.08 -7.41 -39.52
C MET A 6 -1.43 -6.41 -38.55
N LEU A 7 -0.98 -5.25 -39.03
CA LEU A 7 -0.39 -4.21 -38.17
C LEU A 7 -1.40 -3.68 -37.16
N SER A 8 -2.65 -3.43 -37.58
CA SER A 8 -3.74 -3.03 -36.70
C SER A 8 -4.07 -4.09 -35.64
N LEU A 9 -4.11 -5.36 -36.01
CA LEU A 9 -4.36 -6.47 -35.06
C LEU A 9 -3.23 -6.60 -34.04
N THR A 10 -1.98 -6.43 -34.48
CA THR A 10 -0.81 -6.48 -33.59
C THR A 10 -0.80 -5.31 -32.60
N LEU A 11 -1.11 -4.10 -33.08
CA LEU A 11 -1.21 -2.91 -32.21
C LEU A 11 -2.34 -3.07 -31.18
N LEU A 12 -3.49 -3.61 -31.61
CA LEU A 12 -4.59 -3.91 -30.71
C LEU A 12 -4.16 -4.89 -29.61
N LEU A 13 -3.50 -6.01 -29.98
CA LEU A 13 -2.98 -7.01 -29.03
C LEU A 13 -1.98 -6.43 -28.03
N VAL A 14 -1.10 -5.51 -28.46
CA VAL A 14 -0.17 -4.80 -27.56
C VAL A 14 -0.94 -3.92 -26.56
N CYS A 15 -1.95 -3.17 -27.02
CA CYS A 15 -2.77 -2.32 -26.14
C CYS A 15 -3.49 -3.13 -25.03
N ILE A 16 -4.00 -4.33 -25.34
CA ILE A 16 -4.69 -5.18 -24.35
C ILE A 16 -3.72 -5.70 -23.27
N HIS A 17 -2.45 -5.95 -23.61
CA HIS A 17 -1.44 -6.41 -22.65
C HIS A 17 -1.01 -5.29 -21.67
N ILE A 18 -1.13 -4.02 -22.05
CA ILE A 18 -0.71 -2.89 -21.21
C ILE A 18 -1.70 -2.66 -20.05
N GLN A 19 -2.97 -3.07 -20.18
CA GLN A 19 -4.03 -2.70 -19.25
C GLN A 19 -4.16 -3.60 -18.00
N ALA A 20 -3.42 -4.72 -17.92
CA ALA A 20 -3.57 -5.73 -16.87
C ALA A 20 -2.30 -5.95 -16.02
N GLN A 21 -1.52 -4.89 -15.78
CA GLN A 21 -0.29 -5.02 -14.97
C GLN A 21 -0.57 -5.01 -13.47
N THR A 22 -0.01 -5.99 -12.77
CA THR A 22 -0.03 -6.04 -11.30
C THR A 22 0.69 -4.83 -10.73
N GLN A 23 0.10 -4.24 -9.69
CA GLN A 23 0.67 -3.13 -8.95
C GLN A 23 1.01 -3.55 -7.52
N ILE A 24 1.99 -2.87 -6.92
CA ILE A 24 2.49 -3.20 -5.59
C ILE A 24 1.97 -2.20 -4.56
N ILE A 25 1.29 -2.72 -3.54
CA ILE A 25 0.88 -1.97 -2.35
C ILE A 25 1.82 -2.31 -1.21
N ALA A 26 2.44 -1.31 -0.59
CA ALA A 26 3.26 -1.49 0.60
C ALA A 26 2.36 -1.69 1.83
N HIS A 27 2.18 -2.94 2.25
CA HIS A 27 1.38 -3.31 3.43
C HIS A 27 1.99 -2.73 4.72
N ARG A 28 1.25 -1.83 5.37
CA ARG A 28 1.61 -1.01 6.55
C ARG A 28 2.77 -0.06 6.30
N GLY A 29 2.86 0.42 5.06
CA GLY A 29 4.02 1.13 4.52
C GLY A 29 5.23 0.23 4.24
N PHE A 30 6.29 0.82 3.70
CA PHE A 30 7.54 0.09 3.48
C PHE A 30 8.32 -0.02 4.79
N TRP A 31 7.84 -0.86 5.70
CA TRP A 31 8.34 -0.91 7.08
C TRP A 31 9.50 -1.88 7.31
N LYS A 32 9.67 -2.89 6.44
CA LYS A 32 10.80 -3.84 6.52
C LYS A 32 12.07 -3.23 5.93
N THR A 33 12.52 -2.13 6.51
CA THR A 33 13.70 -1.37 6.11
C THR A 33 14.22 -0.58 7.31
N GLU A 34 15.50 -0.21 7.28
CA GLU A 34 16.18 0.44 8.41
C GLU A 34 15.47 1.70 8.88
N GLY A 35 15.37 1.92 10.19
CA GLY A 35 14.74 3.15 10.75
C GLY A 35 13.24 3.30 10.47
N SER A 36 12.55 2.22 10.10
CA SER A 36 11.11 2.22 9.84
C SER A 36 10.37 1.27 10.79
N ALA A 37 9.06 1.49 10.95
CA ALA A 37 8.16 0.63 11.70
C ALA A 37 6.81 0.50 11.00
N GLN A 38 6.04 -0.56 11.30
CA GLN A 38 4.69 -0.73 10.73
C GLN A 38 3.81 0.48 11.04
N ASN A 39 3.00 0.92 10.08
CA ASN A 39 2.04 2.01 10.27
C ASN A 39 2.69 3.34 10.74
N SER A 40 4.01 3.49 10.57
CA SER A 40 4.72 4.73 10.89
C SER A 40 4.73 5.69 9.71
N LEU A 41 4.85 7.00 10.00
CA LEU A 41 5.04 8.01 8.96
C LEU A 41 6.25 7.70 8.06
N THR A 42 7.35 7.22 8.66
CA THR A 42 8.55 6.80 7.91
C THR A 42 8.24 5.69 6.91
N ALA A 43 7.43 4.69 7.26
CA ALA A 43 7.07 3.61 6.35
C ALA A 43 6.24 4.11 5.16
N LEU A 44 5.34 5.08 5.38
CA LEU A 44 4.54 5.70 4.31
C LEU A 44 5.44 6.53 3.38
N ILE A 45 6.34 7.34 3.95
CA ILE A 45 7.31 8.13 3.17
C ILE A 45 8.19 7.20 2.32
N LYS A 46 8.74 6.14 2.92
CA LYS A 46 9.59 5.17 2.22
C LYS A 46 8.86 4.39 1.13
N ALA A 47 7.57 4.08 1.31
CA ALA A 47 6.75 3.48 0.25
C ALA A 47 6.63 4.42 -0.96
N ASN A 48 6.48 5.72 -0.73
CA ASN A 48 6.50 6.73 -1.78
C ASN A 48 7.89 6.87 -2.43
N GLU A 49 8.98 6.85 -1.66
CA GLU A 49 10.35 6.93 -2.19
C GLU A 49 10.68 5.81 -3.19
N ILE A 50 10.20 4.60 -2.93
CA ILE A 50 10.36 3.46 -3.86
C ILE A 50 9.33 3.44 -4.99
N LYS A 51 8.42 4.44 -5.03
CA LYS A 51 7.33 4.55 -6.02
C LYS A 51 6.43 3.31 -6.04
N ALA A 52 6.12 2.78 -4.85
CA ALA A 52 5.04 1.81 -4.74
C ALA A 52 3.76 2.43 -5.30
N TYR A 53 2.88 1.61 -5.89
CA TYR A 53 1.61 2.11 -6.42
C TYR A 53 0.74 2.70 -5.31
N GLY A 54 0.76 2.05 -4.14
CA GLY A 54 0.09 2.53 -2.95
C GLY A 54 0.82 2.11 -1.68
N SER A 55 0.43 2.74 -0.58
CA SER A 55 0.83 2.35 0.77
C SER A 55 -0.43 2.11 1.57
N GLU A 56 -0.56 0.91 2.13
CA GLU A 56 -1.66 0.56 3.01
C GLU A 56 -1.31 0.92 4.47
N LEU A 57 -2.34 1.17 5.28
CA LEU A 57 -2.26 1.39 6.71
C LEU A 57 -3.57 0.99 7.38
N ASP A 58 -3.50 0.70 8.68
CA ASP A 58 -4.63 0.30 9.51
C ASP A 58 -5.12 1.46 10.38
N ILE A 59 -6.44 1.62 10.56
CA ILE A 59 -7.04 2.69 11.39
C ILE A 59 -7.98 2.09 12.44
N TRP A 60 -7.83 2.54 13.69
CA TRP A 60 -8.78 2.39 14.78
C TRP A 60 -9.40 3.74 15.16
N LEU A 61 -10.57 3.72 15.80
CA LEU A 61 -11.13 4.89 16.48
C LEU A 61 -10.85 4.76 17.97
N SER A 62 -10.17 5.74 18.58
CA SER A 62 -9.95 5.79 20.02
C SER A 62 -11.26 6.03 20.79
N SER A 63 -11.21 5.91 22.13
CA SER A 63 -12.37 6.11 23.01
C SER A 63 -12.97 7.52 22.94
N ASP A 64 -12.19 8.51 22.53
CA ASP A 64 -12.62 9.89 22.26
C ASP A 64 -12.96 10.15 20.79
N GLY A 65 -13.03 9.10 19.96
CA GLY A 65 -13.46 9.16 18.55
C GLY A 65 -12.40 9.65 17.57
N ILE A 66 -11.14 9.76 17.99
CA ILE A 66 -10.04 10.22 17.14
C ILE A 66 -9.46 9.03 16.35
N PRO A 67 -9.30 9.12 15.02
CA PRO A 67 -8.63 8.08 14.25
C PRO A 67 -7.16 7.91 14.65
N VAL A 68 -6.74 6.67 14.90
CA VAL A 68 -5.38 6.28 15.26
C VAL A 68 -4.88 5.24 14.27
N VAL A 69 -3.64 5.40 13.82
CA VAL A 69 -3.02 4.49 12.83
C VAL A 69 -2.21 3.42 13.55
N PHE A 70 -2.75 2.21 13.62
CA PHE A 70 -2.15 1.06 14.31
C PHE A 70 -2.83 -0.25 13.88
N HIS A 71 -2.11 -1.37 13.87
CA HIS A 71 -2.69 -2.63 13.39
C HIS A 71 -3.48 -3.38 14.47
N ASP A 72 -2.84 -3.67 15.61
CA ASP A 72 -3.43 -4.55 16.60
C ASP A 72 -4.50 -3.81 17.41
N ALA A 73 -5.52 -4.51 17.90
CA ALA A 73 -6.56 -3.91 18.75
C ALA A 73 -6.04 -3.46 20.14
N HIS A 74 -4.77 -3.76 20.46
CA HIS A 74 -4.18 -3.50 21.75
C HIS A 74 -2.75 -2.98 21.64
N VAL A 75 -2.39 -2.07 22.54
CA VAL A 75 -1.03 -1.54 22.68
C VAL A 75 -0.51 -1.76 24.10
N MET A 76 0.79 -2.00 24.24
CA MET A 76 1.45 -2.12 25.54
C MET A 76 2.03 -0.77 25.96
N LEU A 77 1.63 -0.25 27.12
CA LEU A 77 2.21 0.92 27.76
C LEU A 77 2.94 0.47 29.04
N GLY A 78 4.23 0.16 28.89
CA GLY A 78 4.97 -0.60 29.92
C GLY A 78 4.33 -1.98 30.09
N ASP A 79 3.99 -2.34 31.33
CA ASP A 79 3.34 -3.63 31.64
C ASP A 79 1.81 -3.60 31.47
N LYS A 80 1.23 -2.45 31.09
CA LYS A 80 -0.22 -2.29 30.93
C LYS A 80 -0.64 -2.52 29.49
N LYS A 81 -1.62 -3.40 29.29
CA LYS A 81 -2.29 -3.60 28.00
C LYS A 81 -3.47 -2.63 27.88
N LEU A 82 -3.44 -1.75 26.89
CA LEU A 82 -4.52 -0.83 26.56
C LEU A 82 -5.29 -1.37 25.35
N SER A 83 -6.62 -1.21 25.37
CA SER A 83 -7.48 -1.48 24.21
C SER A 83 -7.67 -0.19 23.42
N LEU A 84 -7.63 -0.29 22.09
CA LEU A 84 -7.99 0.81 21.20
C LEU A 84 -9.51 0.89 20.96
N GLN A 85 -10.27 -0.09 21.47
CA GLN A 85 -11.74 -0.14 21.48
C GLN A 85 -12.27 -0.28 22.91
#